data_AF-A0A1G5RHC0-F1
#
_entry.id   AF-A0A1G5RHC0-F1
#
_cell.length_a   1.000
_cell.length_b   1.000
_cell.length_c   1.000
_cell.angle_alpha   90.00
_cell.angle_beta   90.00
_cell.angle_gamma   90.00
#
_symmetry.space_group_name_H-M   'P 1'
#
loop_
_entity.id
_entity.type
_entity.pdbx_description
1 polymer ?
#
loop_
_entity_poly.entity_id
_entity_poly.type
_entity_poly.pdbx_seq_one_letter_code
_entity_poly.pdbx_strand_id
1 'polypeptide(L)' 'MSQRTRRGFVKTDEVLAKLEVGRRGAIQVSTEAKIASPEYRAAQSLTNAIDNLAEILTGDPSYFHLKPATSRQQGS' A
#
# COMPACT_ATOMS: atom_id res chain seq x y z
N MET A 1 32.42 -10.55 -16.08
CA MET A 1 32.24 -9.66 -14.91
C MET A 1 30.87 -9.90 -14.32
N SER A 2 30.80 -10.50 -13.13
CA SER A 2 29.51 -10.69 -12.44
C SER A 2 29.11 -9.36 -11.81
N GLN A 3 28.05 -8.73 -12.31
CA GLN A 3 27.47 -7.57 -11.63
C GLN A 3 26.95 -8.04 -10.28
N ARG A 4 27.73 -7.77 -9.22
CA ARG A 4 27.29 -7.93 -7.85
C ARG A 4 26.12 -6.97 -7.66
N THR A 5 24.90 -7.49 -7.67
CA THR A 5 23.66 -6.73 -7.46
C THR A 5 23.83 -5.83 -6.23
N ARG A 6 23.66 -4.51 -6.41
CA ARG A 6 23.82 -3.48 -5.36
C ARG A 6 22.76 -3.67 -4.27
N ARG A 7 22.98 -4.61 -3.36
CA ARG A 7 22.19 -4.76 -2.12
C ARG A 7 22.59 -3.63 -1.17
N GLY A 8 21.63 -3.04 -0.46
CA GLY A 8 21.87 -2.02 0.57
C GLY A 8 21.39 -0.60 0.24
N PHE A 9 20.90 -0.35 -0.99
CA PHE A 9 20.27 0.93 -1.33
C PHE A 9 18.88 0.67 -1.93
N VAL A 10 17.83 1.08 -1.22
CA VAL A 10 16.45 1.02 -1.70
C VAL A 10 16.09 2.41 -2.24
N LYS A 11 15.66 2.46 -3.50
CA LYS A 11 15.09 3.69 -4.07
C LYS A 11 13.65 3.84 -3.58
N THR A 12 13.50 4.39 -2.38
CA THR A 12 12.22 4.45 -1.66
C THR A 12 11.09 5.00 -2.53
N ASP A 13 11.27 6.15 -3.18
CA ASP A 13 10.23 6.77 -4.02
C ASP A 13 9.80 5.87 -5.19
N GLU A 14 10.75 5.24 -5.89
CA GLU A 14 10.44 4.33 -7.00
C GLU A 14 9.74 3.05 -6.54
N VAL A 15 9.96 2.63 -5.30
CA VAL A 15 9.30 1.45 -4.71
C VAL A 15 7.89 1.83 -4.26
N LEU A 16 7.74 2.96 -3.58
CA LEU A 16 6.44 3.45 -3.09
C LEU A 16 5.45 3.68 -4.24
N ALA A 17 5.90 4.23 -5.37
CA ALA A 17 5.05 4.36 -6.56
C ALA A 17 4.56 3.01 -7.11
N LYS A 18 5.39 1.97 -7.06
CA LYS A 18 4.99 0.60 -7.49
C LYS A 18 4.02 -0.03 -6.49
N LEU A 19 4.28 0.17 -5.19
CA LEU A 19 3.42 -0.30 -4.11
C LEU A 19 2.03 0.34 -4.17
N GLU A 20 1.94 1.63 -4.48
CA GLU A 20 0.66 2.32 -4.65
C GLU A 20 -0.21 1.66 -5.74
N VAL A 21 0.39 1.33 -6.89
CA VAL A 21 -0.32 0.64 -7.99
C VAL A 21 -0.79 -0.75 -7.55
N GLY A 22 0.08 -1.52 -6.89
CA GLY A 22 -0.27 -2.84 -6.36
C GLY A 22 -1.41 -2.79 -5.34
N ARG A 23 -1.37 -1.78 -4.45
CA ARG A 23 -2.40 -1.57 -3.42
C ARG A 23 -3.74 -1.24 -4.05
N ARG A 24 -3.77 -0.37 -5.06
CA ARG A 24 -4.99 -0.06 -5.82
C ARG A 24 -5.57 -1.29 -6.50
N GLY A 25 -4.73 -2.15 -7.08
CA GLY A 25 -5.17 -3.42 -7.66
C GLY A 25 -5.76 -4.37 -6.60
N ALA A 26 -5.13 -4.48 -5.44
CA ALA A 26 -5.66 -5.28 -4.33
C ALA A 26 -7.03 -4.74 -3.84
N ILE A 27 -7.17 -3.42 -3.68
CA ILE A 27 -8.43 -2.79 -3.31
C ILE A 27 -9.52 -3.07 -4.35
N GLN A 28 -9.19 -3.01 -5.64
CA GLN A 28 -10.14 -3.34 -6.71
C GLN A 28 -10.63 -4.79 -6.56
N VAL A 29 -9.72 -5.75 -6.37
CA VAL A 29 -10.10 -7.16 -6.14
C VAL A 29 -10.98 -7.29 -4.91
N SER A 30 -10.64 -6.66 -3.78
CA SER A 30 -11.48 -6.68 -2.57
C SER A 30 -12.86 -6.06 -2.78
N THR A 31 -12.99 -5.11 -3.72
CA THR A 31 -14.27 -4.43 -4.04
C THR A 31 -15.15 -5.28 -4.95
N GLU A 32 -14.55 -6.01 -5.89
CA GLU A 32 -15.27 -6.83 -6.89
C GLU A 32 -15.52 -8.27 -6.43
N ALA A 33 -14.65 -8.82 -5.58
CA ALA A 33 -14.76 -10.19 -5.10
C ALA A 33 -15.91 -10.36 -4.09
N LYS A 34 -16.44 -11.58 -4.01
CA LYS A 34 -17.41 -11.93 -2.96
C LYS A 34 -16.75 -11.78 -1.59
N ILE A 35 -17.46 -11.15 -0.66
CA ILE A 35 -16.98 -10.99 0.72
C ILE A 35 -16.59 -12.37 1.28
N ALA A 36 -15.43 -12.41 1.94
CA ALA A 36 -14.84 -13.60 2.55
C ALA A 36 -14.43 -14.72 1.57
N SER A 37 -14.48 -14.50 0.25
CA SER A 37 -13.92 -15.43 -0.74
C SER A 37 -12.39 -15.51 -0.62
N PRO A 38 -11.76 -16.55 -1.19
CA PRO A 38 -10.30 -16.66 -1.22
C PRO A 38 -9.62 -15.43 -1.84
N GLU A 39 -10.18 -14.90 -2.93
CA GLU A 39 -9.66 -13.71 -3.63
C GLU A 39 -9.75 -12.47 -2.74
N TYR A 40 -10.90 -12.25 -2.08
CA TYR A 40 -11.09 -11.16 -1.13
C TYR A 40 -10.06 -11.22 0.02
N ARG A 41 -9.86 -12.41 0.59
CA ARG A 41 -8.89 -12.61 1.70
C ARG A 41 -7.45 -12.40 1.23
N ALA A 42 -7.10 -12.89 0.04
CA ALA A 42 -5.78 -12.69 -0.55
C ALA A 42 -5.51 -11.21 -0.83
N ALA A 43 -6.48 -10.49 -1.37
CA ALA A 43 -6.40 -9.06 -1.63
C ALA A 43 -6.25 -8.24 -0.34
N GLN A 44 -6.99 -8.59 0.72
CA GLN A 44 -6.83 -7.95 2.03
C GLN A 44 -5.43 -8.20 2.61
N SER A 45 -4.94 -9.44 2.53
CA SER A 45 -3.59 -9.80 2.99
C SER A 45 -2.50 -9.03 2.23
N LEU A 46 -2.64 -8.93 0.90
CA LEU A 46 -1.72 -8.17 0.06
C LEU A 46 -1.72 -6.68 0.42
N THR A 47 -2.91 -6.09 0.65
CA THR A 47 -3.04 -4.69 1.07
C THR A 47 -2.29 -4.45 2.37
N ASN A 48 -2.48 -5.30 3.38
CA ASN A 48 -1.77 -5.18 4.66
C ASN A 48 -0.25 -5.35 4.51
N ALA A 49 0.20 -6.26 3.65
CA ALA A 49 1.62 -6.48 3.39
C ALA A 49 2.27 -5.26 2.70
N ILE A 50 1.55 -4.62 1.78
CA ILE A 50 1.99 -3.38 1.12
C ILE A 50 2.09 -2.24 2.13
N ASP A 51 1.06 -2.05 2.96
CA ASP A 51 1.02 -0.98 3.96
C ASP A 51 2.16 -1.13 4.98
N ASN A 52 2.41 -2.36 5.46
CA ASN A 52 3.55 -2.66 6.33
C ASN A 52 4.91 -2.38 5.68
N LEU A 53 5.08 -2.73 4.39
CA LEU A 53 6.33 -2.41 3.70
C LEU A 53 6.51 -0.90 3.53
N ALA A 54 5.44 -0.16 3.24
CA ALA A 54 5.48 1.29 3.15
C ALA A 54 5.87 1.93 4.49
N GLU A 55 5.30 1.46 5.60
CA GLU A 55 5.67 1.88 6.95
C GLU A 55 7.17 1.67 7.20
N ILE A 56 7.70 0.48 6.92
CA ILE A 56 9.13 0.19 7.11
C ILE A 56 10.03 1.12 6.28
N LEU A 57 9.59 1.47 5.07
CA LEU A 57 10.37 2.32 4.16
C LEU A 57 10.29 3.82 4.50
N THR A 58 9.22 4.27 5.14
CA THR A 58 8.91 5.70 5.34
C THR A 58 8.92 6.13 6.81
N GLY A 59 8.76 5.19 7.74
CA GLY A 59 8.47 5.45 9.15
C GLY A 59 7.04 5.92 9.41
N ASP A 60 6.16 5.95 8.39
CA ASP A 60 4.78 6.42 8.51
C ASP A 60 3.79 5.25 8.34
N PRO A 61 3.09 4.82 9.41
CA PRO A 61 2.11 3.74 9.36
C PRO A 61 0.85 4.10 8.57
N SER A 62 0.67 5.38 8.23
CA SER A 62 -0.47 5.89 7.48
C SER A 62 -0.10 6.40 6.10
N TYR A 63 1.07 6.04 5.58
CA TYR A 63 1.57 6.54 4.30
C TYR A 63 0.56 6.41 3.14
N PHE A 64 -0.12 5.25 3.04
CA PHE A 64 -1.18 5.01 2.04
C PHE A 64 -2.61 5.16 2.59
N HIS A 65 -2.76 5.48 3.87
CA HIS A 65 -4.07 5.79 4.41
C HIS A 65 -4.48 7.15 3.84
N LEU A 66 -5.64 7.19 3.17
CA LEU A 66 -6.22 8.46 2.75
C LEU A 66 -6.26 9.37 3.96
N LYS A 67 -5.65 10.57 3.85
CA LYS A 67 -5.85 11.63 4.86
C LYS A 67 -7.36 11.68 5.13
N PRO A 68 -7.79 11.62 6.39
CA PRO A 68 -9.21 11.73 6.70
C PRO A 68 -9.72 12.95 5.95
N ALA A 69 -10.78 12.78 5.16
CA ALA A 69 -11.48 13.92 4.61
C ALA A 69 -11.73 14.85 5.80
N THR A 70 -11.11 16.02 5.80
CA THR A 70 -11.43 17.07 6.74
C THR A 70 -12.88 17.43 6.45
N SER A 71 -13.81 16.71 7.07
CA SER A 71 -15.20 17.09 7.20
C SER A 71 -15.15 18.42 7.94
N ARG A 72 -15.23 19.49 7.17
CA ARG A 72 -15.32 20.87 7.64
C ARG A 72 -16.63 20.99 8.41
N GLN A 73 -16.62 20.62 9.69
CA GLN A 73 -17.74 20.88 10.58
C GLN A 73 -17.69 22.35 10.99
N GLN A 74 -18.67 23.09 10.47
CA GLN A 74 -19.42 24.21 11.07
C GLN A 74 -18.67 25.26 11.90
N GLY A 75 -18.76 26.50 11.42
CA GLY A 75 -19.05 27.68 12.25
C GLY A 75 -19.86 28.65 11.40
N SER A 76 -20.84 29.40 11.89
CA SER A 76 -21.52 29.52 13.18
C SER A 76 -22.75 30.40 12.95
#